data_AF-A0A1S1LIT8-F1
#
_entry.id   AF-A0A1S1LIT8-F1
#
_cell.length_a   1.000
_cell.length_b   1.000
_cell.length_c   1.000
_cell.angle_alpha   90.00
_cell.angle_beta   90.00
_cell.angle_gamma   90.00
#
_symmetry.space_group_name_H-M   'P 1'
#
loop_
_entity.id
_entity.type
_entity.pdbx_description
1 polymer ?
#
loop_
_entity_poly.entity_id
_entity_poly.type
_entity_poly.pdbx_seq_one_letter_code
_entity_poly.pdbx_strand_id
1 'polypeptide(L)' 'MSGMSEQALVAAVQQRLMAMYSWLSPEHVSAVVQGAHAQFVDCRVREFVSLLVERRARAELATASLSSAVTAEGATARLA' A
#
# COMPACT_ATOMS: atom_id res chain seq x y z
N MET A 1 4.51 -8.64 27.79
CA MET A 1 3.74 -8.49 26.54
C MET A 1 4.73 -8.61 25.39
N SER A 2 4.80 -9.74 24.70
CA SER A 2 5.60 -9.82 23.48
C SER A 2 4.78 -9.20 22.35
N GLY A 3 4.79 -7.87 22.26
CA GLY A 3 4.22 -7.15 21.13
C GLY A 3 4.92 -7.60 19.84
N MET A 4 4.17 -7.78 18.76
CA MET A 4 4.76 -8.03 17.45
C MET A 4 5.75 -6.89 17.11
N SER A 5 6.90 -7.23 16.53
CA SER A 5 7.85 -6.23 16.07
C SER A 5 7.21 -5.31 15.03
N GLU A 6 7.73 -4.10 14.88
CA GLU A 6 7.29 -3.17 13.83
C GLU A 6 7.32 -3.85 12.46
N GLN A 7 8.36 -4.62 12.15
CA GLN A 7 8.48 -5.36 10.90
C GLN A 7 7.36 -6.40 10.73
N ALA A 8 6.98 -7.10 11.80
CA ALA A 8 5.87 -8.04 11.76
C ALA A 8 4.52 -7.32 11.57
N LEU A 9 4.34 -6.15 12.19
CA LEU A 9 3.15 -5.33 12.01
C LEU A 9 3.06 -4.78 10.57
N VAL A 10 4.17 -4.30 10.01
CA VAL A 10 4.25 -3.82 8.61
C VAL A 10 4.02 -4.97 7.62
N ALA A 11 4.57 -6.16 7.87
CA ALA A 11 4.29 -7.33 7.04
C ALA A 11 2.79 -7.72 7.07
N ALA A 12 2.14 -7.65 8.24
CA ALA A 12 0.71 -7.91 8.35
C ALA A 12 -0.13 -6.85 7.61
N VAL A 13 0.29 -5.59 7.63
CA VAL A 13 -0.30 -4.52 6.80
C VAL A 13 -0.15 -4.84 5.32
N GLN A 14 1.04 -5.23 4.87
CA GLN A 14 1.27 -5.59 3.47
C GLN A 14 0.33 -6.71 3.01
N GLN A 15 0.20 -7.79 3.78
CA GLN A 15 -0.72 -8.89 3.44
C GLN A 15 -2.18 -8.43 3.33
N ARG A 16 -2.64 -7.57 4.26
CA ARG A 16 -3.99 -6.98 4.18
C ARG A 16 -4.18 -6.14 2.92
N LEU A 17 -3.20 -5.33 2.55
CA LEU A 17 -3.28 -4.49 1.37
C LEU A 17 -3.24 -5.30 0.08
N MET A 18 -2.43 -6.37 0.02
CA MET A 18 -2.41 -7.29 -1.13
C MET A 18 -3.78 -7.96 -1.33
N ALA A 19 -4.46 -8.34 -0.25
CA ALA A 19 -5.81 -8.88 -0.32
C ALA A 19 -6.84 -7.80 -0.74
N MET A 20 -6.69 -6.57 -0.25
CA MET A 20 -7.61 -5.46 -0.53
C MET A 20 -7.52 -4.92 -1.95
N TYR A 21 -6.30 -4.88 -2.51
CA TYR A 21 -6.01 -4.39 -3.86
C TYR A 21 -5.58 -5.55 -4.76
N SER A 22 -6.34 -6.65 -4.74
CA SER A 22 -5.99 -7.91 -5.43
C SER A 22 -5.92 -7.81 -6.96
N TRP A 23 -6.49 -6.74 -7.53
CA TRP A 23 -6.40 -6.41 -8.96
C TRP A 23 -5.11 -5.66 -9.33
N LEU A 24 -4.35 -5.17 -8.35
CA LEU A 24 -3.02 -4.62 -8.56
C LEU A 24 -1.97 -5.71 -8.41
N SER A 25 -0.82 -5.49 -9.03
CA SER A 25 0.26 -6.46 -8.97
C SER A 25 0.85 -6.55 -7.54
N PRO A 26 1.12 -7.76 -7.01
CA PRO A 26 1.73 -7.96 -5.70
C PRO A 26 3.01 -7.15 -5.46
N GLU A 27 3.88 -7.06 -6.46
CA GLU A 27 5.12 -6.28 -6.39
C GLU A 27 4.86 -4.78 -6.29
N HIS A 28 3.80 -4.28 -6.94
CA HIS A 28 3.42 -2.87 -6.84
C HIS A 28 2.92 -2.53 -5.45
N VAL A 29 2.05 -3.37 -4.87
CA VAL A 29 1.60 -3.20 -3.48
C VAL A 29 2.78 -3.26 -2.51
N SER A 30 3.69 -4.21 -2.70
CA SER A 30 4.92 -4.32 -1.89
C SER A 30 5.77 -3.04 -1.98
N ALA A 31 6.03 -2.54 -3.19
CA ALA A 31 6.82 -1.34 -3.40
C ALA A 31 6.21 -0.10 -2.71
N VAL A 32 4.89 0.06 -2.79
CA VAL A 32 4.18 1.17 -2.11
C VAL A 32 4.29 1.06 -0.59
N VAL A 33 4.12 -0.13 -0.01
CA VAL A 33 4.27 -0.31 1.45
C VAL A 33 5.70 -0.03 1.89
N GLN A 34 6.70 -0.53 1.18
CA GLN A 34 8.12 -0.27 1.49
C GLN A 34 8.46 1.22 1.36
N GLY A 35 7.97 1.88 0.30
CA GLY A 35 8.14 3.32 0.11
C GLY A 35 7.46 4.16 1.20
N ALA A 36 6.29 3.74 1.67
CA ALA A 36 5.62 4.37 2.80
C ALA A 36 6.38 4.15 4.12
N HIS A 37 6.91 2.95 4.37
CA HIS A 37 7.69 2.63 5.58
C HIS A 37 9.00 3.41 5.64
N ALA A 38 9.71 3.54 4.52
CA ALA A 38 10.96 4.28 4.43
C ALA A 38 10.84 5.76 4.87
N GLN A 39 9.65 6.37 4.75
CA GLN A 39 9.42 7.75 5.18
C GLN A 39 9.45 7.94 6.70
N PHE A 40 9.36 6.86 7.46
CA PHE A 40 9.37 6.90 8.92
C PHE A 40 10.69 6.38 9.52
N VAL A 41 11.73 6.17 8.71
CA VAL A 41 13.01 5.63 9.17
C VAL A 41 13.64 6.48 10.30
N ASP A 42 13.51 7.80 10.21
CA ASP A 42 14.04 8.76 11.17
C ASP A 42 13.07 9.10 12.32
N CYS A 43 11.86 8.52 12.33
CA CYS A 43 10.90 8.77 13.39
C CYS A 43 11.31 8.08 14.70
N ARG A 44 11.36 8.84 15.79
CA ARG A 44 11.71 8.33 17.13
C ARG A 44 10.61 7.52 17.79
N VAL A 45 9.34 7.86 17.54
CA VAL A 45 8.18 7.11 18.06
C VAL A 45 7.78 6.06 17.03
N ARG A 46 8.05 4.80 17.36
CA ARG A 46 7.92 3.66 16.43
C ARG A 46 6.58 2.93 16.54
N GLU A 47 5.87 3.09 17.66
CA GLU A 47 4.65 2.33 17.97
C GLU A 47 3.49 2.58 16.99
N PHE A 48 3.49 3.73 16.32
CA PHE A 48 2.45 4.11 15.36
C PHE A 48 2.87 3.96 13.90
N VAL A 49 4.11 3.53 13.63
CA VAL A 49 4.66 3.49 12.27
C VAL A 49 3.81 2.57 11.37
N SER A 50 3.40 1.40 11.85
CA SER A 50 2.57 0.47 11.06
C SER A 50 1.23 1.07 10.63
N LEU A 51 0.56 1.82 11.52
CA LEU A 51 -0.71 2.50 11.24
C LEU A 51 -0.53 3.62 10.20
N LEU A 52 0.54 4.40 10.33
CA LEU A 52 0.85 5.49 9.39
C LEU A 52 1.24 4.95 8.01
N VAL A 53 2.02 3.86 7.98
CA VAL A 53 2.36 3.12 6.76
C VAL A 53 1.10 2.63 6.06
N GLU A 54 0.18 1.97 6.79
CA GLU A 54 -1.07 1.48 6.23
C GLU A 54 -1.90 2.62 5.63
N ARG A 55 -2.08 3.71 6.39
CA ARG A 55 -2.85 4.88 5.95
C ARG A 55 -2.26 5.48 4.67
N ARG A 56 -0.94 5.63 4.62
CA ARG A 56 -0.26 6.21 3.47
C ARG A 56 -0.34 5.29 2.25
N ALA A 57 -0.03 4.01 2.42
CA ALA A 57 -0.08 3.04 1.34
C ALA A 57 -1.49 2.94 0.73
N ARG A 58 -2.56 2.98 1.55
CA ARG A 58 -3.94 3.03 1.05
C ARG A 58 -4.23 4.25 0.18
N ALA A 59 -3.75 5.43 0.58
CA ALA A 59 -3.95 6.65 -0.21
C ALA A 59 -3.26 6.56 -1.58
N GLU A 60 -2.03 6.04 -1.61
CA GLU A 60 -1.28 5.85 -2.85
C GLU A 60 -1.90 4.77 -3.76
N LEU A 61 -2.28 3.61 -3.20
CA LEU A 61 -2.91 2.52 -3.95
C LEU A 61 -4.31 2.87 -4.46
N ALA A 62 -5.08 3.67 -3.71
CA ALA A 62 -6.37 4.17 -4.17
C ALA A 62 -6.19 5.08 -5.40
N THR A 63 -5.19 5.95 -5.38
CA THR A 63 -4.84 6.83 -6.51
C THR A 63 -4.38 6.01 -7.73
N ALA A 64 -3.53 5.00 -7.52
CA ALA A 64 -3.09 4.10 -8.59
C ALA A 64 -4.25 3.29 -9.19
N SER A 65 -5.18 2.81 -8.36
CA SER A 65 -6.36 2.07 -8.82
C SER A 65 -7.28 2.93 -9.70
N LEU A 66 -7.51 4.18 -9.30
CA LEU A 66 -8.27 5.15 -10.10
C LEU A 66 -7.59 5.45 -11.44
N SER A 67 -6.26 5.59 -11.44
CA SER A 67 -5.48 5.78 -12.68
C SER A 67 -5.60 4.58 -13.61
N SER A 68 -5.48 3.35 -13.10
CA SER A 68 -5.66 2.12 -13.90
C SER A 68 -7.08 2.01 -14.48
N ALA A 69 -8.11 2.38 -13.72
CA ALA A 69 -9.50 2.37 -14.19
C ALA A 69 -9.73 3.36 -15.35
N VAL A 70 -9.22 4.60 -15.24
CA VAL A 70 -9.30 5.60 -16.33
C VAL A 70 -8.64 5.11 -17.62
N THR A 71 -7.50 4.43 -17.52
CA THR A 71 -6.85 3.84 -18.70
C THR A 71 -7.64 2.70 -19.34
N ALA A 72 -8.33 1.86 -18.55
CA ALA A 72 -9.16 0.77 -19.08
C ALA A 72 -10.42 1.30 -19.80
N GLU A 73 -11.05 2.34 -19.26
CA GLU A 73 -12.25 2.94 -19.84
C GLU A 73 -11.94 3.68 -21.15
N GLY A 74 -10.81 4.39 -21.20
CA GLY A 74 -10.32 5.03 -22.43
C GLY A 74 -9.84 4.06 -23.50
N ALA A 75 -9.36 2.87 -23.13
CA ALA A 75 -9.03 1.80 -24.08
C ALA A 75 -10.29 1.14 -24.67
N THR A 76 -11.32 0.96 -23.84
CA THR A 76 -12.61 0.39 -24.26
C THR A 76 -13.35 1.31 -25.23
N ALA A 77 -13.28 2.63 -25.03
CA ALA A 77 -13.93 3.63 -25.91
C ALA A 77 -13.30 3.77 -27.31
N ARG A 78 -12.06 3.31 -27.54
CA ARG A 78 -11.41 3.37 -28.88
C ARG A 78 -11.77 2.22 -29.81
N LEU A 79 -12.52 1.23 -29.33
CA LEU A 79 -12.89 0.02 -30.08
C LEU A 79 -14.36 0.00 -30.52
N ALA A 80 -15.12 1.07 -30.25
CA ALA A 80 -16.51 1.26 -30.68
C ALA A 80 -16.60 2.40 -31.72
#